data_AF-B0WAJ2-F1
#
_entry.id   AF-B0WAJ2-F1
#
_cell.length_a   1.000
_cell.length_b   1.000
_cell.length_c   1.000
_cell.angle_alpha   90.00
_cell.angle_beta   90.00
_cell.angle_gamma   90.00
#
_symmetry.space_group_name_H-M   'P 1'
#
loop_
_entity.id
_entity.type
_entity.pdbx_description
1 polymer ?
#
loop_
_entity_poly.entity_id
_entity_poly.type
_entity_poly.pdbx_seq_one_letter_code
_entity_poly.pdbx_strand_id
1 'polypeptide(L)'
;MGADSHTKTITCSKTAELIDATMPPQNKGQSSSAVTTTSSTGILPSLTELREELVSNDSTLDAQQFQKQFLSNCNGIAHETEVDKKLRQIGSHTPILPSEIGTDFNFKRGIVWKNVIGFAALHVCGVIGLHLAFWQYCDWRTTLYSIWLMYMSGQGVTMGAHRLWAHKAFKAKLWLRVVLLWLHTLAGQNCLYVWVRDHRQHHKYSDTDADPHNANRGFFFSHIGWLLSRKHPKVIEYGKKIDMSDLEADPWIMFQKSSASFGKVISPNYV
;
A
#
# COMPACT_ATOMS: atom_id res chain seq x y z
N MET A 1 30.00 -1.20 4.57
CA MET A 1 29.74 -0.37 5.77
C MET A 1 28.43 -0.86 6.37
N GLY A 2 28.42 -1.04 7.70
CA GLY A 2 27.58 -1.98 8.44
C GLY A 2 26.07 -1.77 8.36
N ALA A 3 25.37 -2.87 8.61
CA ALA A 3 23.94 -2.96 8.79
C ALA A 3 23.52 -2.30 10.09
N ASP A 4 22.62 -1.32 10.01
CA ASP A 4 21.75 -0.95 11.12
C ASP A 4 20.31 -1.07 10.61
N SER A 5 19.57 -2.00 11.21
CA SER A 5 18.15 -2.18 10.94
C SER A 5 17.44 -0.89 11.34
N HIS A 6 16.80 -0.22 10.38
CA HIS A 6 15.98 0.95 10.67
C HIS A 6 14.80 0.55 11.56
N THR A 7 14.97 0.68 12.88
CA THR A 7 13.89 0.56 13.84
C THR A 7 12.95 1.75 13.64
N LYS A 8 11.85 1.54 12.93
CA LYS A 8 10.84 2.59 12.69
C LYS A 8 10.18 2.97 14.02
N THR A 9 10.14 4.28 14.28
CA THR A 9 9.47 4.88 15.44
C THR A 9 8.11 5.42 15.01
N ILE A 10 7.08 5.21 15.83
CA ILE A 10 5.71 5.66 15.57
C ILE A 10 5.30 6.65 16.68
N THR A 11 4.62 7.73 16.30
CA THR A 11 4.02 8.67 17.25
C THR A 11 2.80 8.04 17.89
N CYS A 12 2.64 8.15 19.21
CA CYS A 12 1.59 7.42 19.93
C CYS A 12 0.14 7.72 19.51
N SER A 13 -0.11 8.86 18.86
CA SER A 13 -1.38 9.16 18.18
C SER A 13 -1.71 8.20 17.04
N LYS A 14 -0.72 7.75 16.25
CA LYS A 14 -0.88 6.75 15.18
C LYS A 14 -1.10 5.35 15.73
N THR A 15 -0.58 5.07 16.93
CA THR A 15 -0.81 3.79 17.62
C THR A 15 -2.29 3.62 18.00
N ALA A 16 -2.98 4.71 18.36
CA ALA A 16 -4.41 4.67 18.61
C ALA A 16 -5.22 4.24 17.38
N GLU A 17 -4.88 4.77 16.20
CA GLU A 17 -5.54 4.43 14.92
C GLU A 17 -5.28 2.96 14.53
N LEU A 18 -4.07 2.45 14.80
CA LEU A 18 -3.71 1.05 14.56
C LEU A 18 -4.48 0.09 15.49
N ILE A 19 -4.66 0.47 16.76
CA ILE A 19 -5.44 -0.30 17.73
C ILE A 19 -6.92 -0.32 17.34
N ASP A 20 -7.48 0.84 16.97
CA ASP A 20 -8.89 0.95 16.59
C ASP A 20 -9.20 0.12 15.33
N ALA A 21 -8.25 0.06 14.38
CA ALA A 21 -8.35 -0.79 13.18
C ALA A 21 -8.27 -2.30 13.45
N THR A 22 -7.86 -2.72 14.65
CA THR A 22 -7.78 -4.14 15.07
C THR A 22 -8.99 -4.60 15.89
N MET A 23 -9.85 -3.68 16.30
CA MET A 23 -11.07 -4.03 17.04
C MET A 23 -12.20 -4.42 16.09
N PRO A 24 -13.02 -5.44 16.43
CA PRO A 24 -14.23 -5.74 15.67
C PRO A 24 -15.22 -4.56 15.70
N PRO A 25 -16.02 -4.34 14.63
CA PRO A 25 -16.96 -3.22 14.57
C PRO A 25 -18.00 -3.31 15.68
N GLN A 26 -18.18 -2.21 16.43
CA GLN A 26 -19.15 -2.14 17.52
C GLN A 26 -20.59 -2.24 16.99
N ASN A 27 -21.38 -3.14 17.56
CA ASN A 27 -22.83 -3.10 17.45
C ASN A 27 -23.34 -1.88 18.24
N LYS A 28 -23.85 -0.86 17.54
CA LYS A 28 -24.52 0.29 18.16
C LYS A 28 -25.83 -0.17 18.79
N GLY A 29 -25.79 -0.59 20.04
CA GLY A 29 -26.97 -1.03 20.74
C GLY A 29 -26.71 -1.49 22.16
N GLN A 30 -26.20 -0.62 23.03
CA GLN A 30 -26.50 -0.66 24.46
C GLN A 30 -26.06 0.65 25.14
N SER A 31 -27.04 1.36 25.67
CA SER A 31 -26.92 2.49 26.58
C SER A 31 -26.53 2.03 28.00
N SER A 32 -26.12 3.01 28.84
CA SER A 32 -25.97 2.95 30.32
C SER A 32 -24.53 2.60 30.75
N SER A 33 -23.85 3.25 31.70
CA SER A 33 -24.16 4.33 32.64
C SER A 33 -22.85 4.94 33.16
N ALA A 34 -22.93 6.15 33.72
CA ALA A 34 -21.84 6.83 34.40
C ALA A 34 -21.31 6.02 35.59
N VAL A 35 -19.99 5.93 35.76
CA VAL A 35 -19.35 5.47 36.99
C VAL A 35 -18.36 6.52 37.49
N THR A 36 -18.58 6.85 38.75
CA THR A 36 -18.05 7.91 39.59
C THR A 36 -16.54 7.79 39.85
N THR A 37 -15.88 8.95 39.86
CA THR A 37 -14.51 9.16 40.35
C THR A 37 -14.36 8.79 41.82
N THR A 38 -13.34 7.98 42.17
CA THR A 38 -12.71 8.02 43.50
C THR A 38 -11.20 8.01 43.36
N SER A 39 -10.57 8.87 44.17
CA SER A 39 -9.12 9.03 44.29
C SER A 39 -8.56 8.08 45.37
N SER A 40 -7.46 7.39 45.10
CA SER A 40 -6.47 7.07 46.13
C SER A 40 -5.10 6.72 45.53
N THR A 41 -4.09 7.29 46.18
CA THR A 41 -2.68 6.89 46.36
C THR A 41 -2.13 5.69 45.57
N GLY A 42 -0.96 5.90 44.97
CA GLY A 42 -0.25 4.89 44.19
C GLY A 42 0.24 3.67 44.97
N ILE A 43 0.20 2.53 44.27
CA ILE A 43 1.09 1.37 44.25
C ILE A 43 0.74 0.61 42.95
N LEU A 44 1.73 0.08 42.24
CA LEU A 44 1.54 -0.75 41.04
C LEU A 44 0.89 -2.08 41.44
N PRO A 45 -0.21 -2.55 40.83
CA PRO A 45 -0.77 -3.86 41.13
C PRO A 45 0.21 -4.97 40.70
N SER A 46 0.24 -6.06 41.47
CA SER A 46 1.10 -7.20 41.17
C SER A 46 0.62 -7.94 39.91
N LEU A 47 1.54 -8.59 39.19
CA LEU A 47 1.24 -9.39 37.98
C LEU A 47 0.15 -10.45 38.20
N THR A 48 0.00 -10.90 39.45
CA THR A 48 -1.00 -11.86 39.89
C THR A 48 -2.40 -11.25 40.01
N GLU A 49 -2.53 -10.02 40.50
CA GLU A 49 -3.82 -9.32 40.61
C GLU A 49 -4.34 -8.91 39.22
N LEU A 50 -3.45 -8.48 38.32
CA LEU A 50 -3.79 -8.23 36.91
C LEU A 50 -4.32 -9.49 36.21
N ARG A 51 -3.76 -10.66 36.55
CA ARG A 51 -4.18 -11.94 35.97
C ARG A 51 -5.54 -12.40 36.49
N GLU A 52 -5.87 -12.15 37.76
CA GLU A 52 -7.17 -12.51 38.33
C GLU A 52 -8.30 -11.59 37.84
N GLU A 53 -8.01 -10.32 37.62
CA GLU A 53 -8.98 -9.37 37.04
C GLU A 53 -9.28 -9.71 35.56
N LEU A 54 -8.26 -10.08 34.78
CA LEU A 54 -8.34 -10.49 33.36
C LEU A 54 -9.11 -11.80 33.11
N VAL A 55 -9.18 -12.70 34.09
CA VAL A 55 -9.89 -13.98 33.94
C VAL A 55 -11.41 -13.83 34.16
N SER A 56 -11.86 -12.70 34.73
CA SER A 56 -13.23 -12.57 35.24
C SER A 56 -14.23 -11.88 34.32
N ASN A 57 -13.82 -11.09 33.30
CA ASN A 57 -14.79 -10.31 32.52
C ASN A 57 -14.49 -10.22 31.02
N ASP A 58 -15.43 -10.76 30.24
CA ASP A 58 -15.87 -10.42 28.88
C ASP A 58 -14.85 -9.88 27.87
N SER A 59 -14.60 -10.70 26.83
CA SER A 59 -13.61 -10.56 25.75
C SER A 59 -13.69 -9.32 24.84
N THR A 60 -14.48 -8.30 25.20
CA THR A 60 -14.64 -7.06 24.41
C THR A 60 -14.32 -5.77 25.18
N LEU A 61 -13.91 -5.85 26.45
CA LEU A 61 -13.60 -4.66 27.28
C LEU A 61 -12.10 -4.37 27.49
N ASP A 62 -11.22 -5.33 27.21
CA ASP A 62 -9.78 -5.24 27.50
C ASP A 62 -9.02 -4.28 26.56
N ALA A 63 -9.36 -4.27 25.27
CA ALA A 63 -8.60 -3.52 24.27
C ALA A 63 -8.75 -1.98 24.38
N GLN A 64 -9.94 -1.49 24.77
CA GLN A 64 -10.19 -0.05 24.97
C GLN A 64 -9.54 0.48 26.25
N GLN A 65 -9.47 -0.36 27.29
CA GLN A 65 -8.83 -0.03 28.55
C GLN A 65 -7.30 0.00 28.38
N PHE A 66 -6.75 -0.96 27.64
CA PHE A 66 -5.35 -0.97 27.22
C PHE A 66 -5.00 0.25 26.35
N GLN A 67 -5.83 0.61 25.37
CA GLN A 67 -5.62 1.79 24.52
C GLN A 67 -5.53 3.07 25.36
N LYS A 68 -6.46 3.26 26.31
CA LYS A 68 -6.45 4.42 27.22
C LYS A 68 -5.21 4.44 28.12
N GLN A 69 -4.80 3.29 28.65
CA GLN A 69 -3.65 3.20 29.55
C GLN A 69 -2.31 3.34 28.81
N PHE A 70 -2.21 2.82 27.58
CA PHE A 70 -1.04 2.98 26.72
C PHE A 70 -0.89 4.44 26.25
N LEU A 71 -1.98 5.08 25.84
CA LEU A 71 -1.97 6.50 25.45
C LEU A 71 -1.67 7.43 26.63
N SER A 72 -2.11 7.07 27.83
CA SER A 72 -1.81 7.81 29.07
C SER A 72 -0.34 7.73 29.48
N ASN A 73 0.36 6.63 29.14
CA ASN A 73 1.74 6.37 29.58
C ASN A 73 2.78 6.54 28.47
N CYS A 74 2.38 6.93 27.26
CA CYS A 74 3.32 7.08 26.15
C CYS A 74 3.90 8.50 26.05
N ASN A 75 5.21 8.62 26.25
CA ASN A 75 5.96 9.89 26.12
C ASN A 75 6.31 10.21 24.65
N GLY A 76 5.28 10.32 23.79
CA GLY A 76 5.38 10.90 22.44
C GLY A 76 5.92 9.99 21.33
N ILE A 77 6.86 9.07 21.61
CA ILE A 77 7.45 8.15 20.63
C ILE A 77 7.46 6.73 21.20
N ALA A 78 6.94 5.76 20.43
CA ALA A 78 7.04 4.34 20.76
C ALA A 78 7.77 3.57 19.65
N HIS A 79 8.58 2.60 20.05
CA HIS A 79 9.18 1.64 19.12
C HIS A 79 8.12 0.62 18.70
N GLU A 80 7.93 0.47 17.39
CA GLU A 80 6.93 -0.42 16.78
C GLU A 80 7.00 -1.85 17.33
N THR A 81 8.22 -2.34 17.59
CA THR A 81 8.49 -3.67 18.17
C THR A 81 8.04 -3.85 19.62
N GLU A 82 8.08 -2.79 20.44
CA GLU A 82 7.72 -2.86 21.86
C GLU A 82 6.19 -2.83 22.05
N VAL A 83 5.50 -2.05 21.22
CA VAL A 83 4.03 -2.00 21.18
C VAL A 83 3.48 -3.34 20.73
N ASP A 84 4.06 -3.93 19.69
CA ASP A 84 3.64 -5.22 19.13
C ASP A 84 3.84 -6.38 20.12
N LYS A 85 4.98 -6.39 20.83
CA LYS A 85 5.24 -7.38 21.89
C LYS A 85 4.16 -7.34 22.98
N LYS A 86 3.72 -6.15 23.37
CA LYS A 86 2.65 -5.97 24.37
C LYS A 86 1.28 -6.33 23.81
N LEU A 87 0.96 -5.98 22.58
CA LEU A 87 -0.31 -6.34 21.92
C LEU A 87 -0.47 -7.86 21.71
N ARG A 88 0.63 -8.57 21.44
CA ARG A 88 0.65 -10.04 21.32
C ARG A 88 0.50 -10.75 22.66
N GLN A 89 1.05 -10.20 23.74
CA GLN A 89 0.87 -10.74 25.09
C GLN A 89 -0.60 -10.70 25.55
N ILE A 90 -1.39 -9.80 24.97
CA ILE A 90 -2.81 -9.61 25.28
C ILE A 90 -3.71 -10.47 24.35
N GLY A 91 -3.13 -11.30 23.48
CA GLY A 91 -3.90 -12.19 22.60
C GLY A 91 -4.69 -11.47 21.51
N SER A 92 -4.40 -10.19 21.25
CA SER A 92 -4.99 -9.51 20.10
C SER A 92 -4.39 -10.08 18.81
N HIS A 93 -5.24 -10.35 17.81
CA HIS A 93 -4.84 -10.68 16.45
C HIS A 93 -4.14 -9.45 15.84
N THR A 94 -2.88 -9.27 16.21
CA THR A 94 -2.03 -8.22 15.70
C THR A 94 -1.84 -8.43 14.20
N PRO A 95 -1.98 -7.39 13.37
CA PRO A 95 -1.74 -7.51 11.94
C PRO A 95 -0.27 -7.88 11.73
N ILE A 96 -0.02 -8.97 10.99
CA ILE A 96 1.33 -9.45 10.62
C ILE A 96 2.14 -8.25 10.11
N LEU A 97 3.24 -7.96 10.79
CA LEU A 97 4.09 -6.83 10.42
C LEU A 97 4.73 -7.12 9.06
N PRO A 98 4.96 -6.11 8.20
CA PRO A 98 5.70 -6.30 6.95
C PRO A 98 7.03 -7.02 7.16
N SER A 99 7.73 -6.73 8.27
CA SER A 99 9.00 -7.37 8.65
C SER A 99 8.91 -8.89 8.83
N GLU A 100 7.72 -9.42 9.15
CA GLU A 100 7.51 -10.86 9.36
C GLU A 100 7.18 -11.62 8.07
N ILE A 101 6.77 -10.90 7.02
CA ILE A 101 6.45 -11.51 5.73
C ILE A 101 7.71 -12.04 5.05
N GLY A 102 8.83 -11.32 5.19
CA GLY A 102 10.12 -11.66 4.61
C GLY A 102 10.11 -11.80 3.09
N THR A 103 11.21 -12.34 2.54
CA THR A 103 11.35 -12.68 1.12
C THR A 103 11.72 -14.15 0.98
N ASP A 104 10.87 -14.96 0.34
CA ASP A 104 11.17 -16.35 0.01
C ASP A 104 11.98 -16.42 -1.30
N PHE A 105 13.29 -16.62 -1.18
CA PHE A 105 14.19 -16.76 -2.32
C PHE A 105 14.00 -18.06 -3.10
N ASN A 106 13.36 -19.08 -2.53
CA ASN A 106 13.12 -20.36 -3.20
C ASN A 106 11.85 -20.33 -4.07
N PHE A 107 11.00 -19.32 -3.92
CA PHE A 107 9.76 -19.20 -4.69
C PHE A 107 10.02 -19.05 -6.19
N LYS A 108 9.51 -20.01 -6.98
CA LYS A 108 9.58 -19.99 -8.44
C LYS A 108 8.34 -19.35 -9.04
N ARG A 109 8.53 -18.24 -9.75
CA ARG A 109 7.45 -17.54 -10.47
C ARG A 109 7.22 -18.15 -11.84
N GLY A 110 5.95 -18.35 -12.20
CA GLY A 110 5.57 -18.66 -13.58
C GLY A 110 5.77 -17.45 -14.49
N ILE A 111 6.43 -17.64 -15.62
CA ILE A 111 6.65 -16.59 -16.64
C ILE A 111 5.39 -16.41 -17.48
N VAL A 112 5.03 -15.16 -17.77
CA VAL A 112 3.92 -14.80 -18.65
C VAL A 112 4.49 -14.40 -20.01
N TRP A 113 4.67 -15.38 -20.90
CA TRP A 113 5.31 -15.19 -22.20
C TRP A 113 4.66 -14.13 -23.10
N LYS A 114 3.34 -13.95 -22.98
CA LYS A 114 2.62 -12.87 -23.67
C LYS A 114 3.17 -11.49 -23.29
N ASN A 115 3.45 -11.27 -22.00
CA ASN A 115 4.03 -10.02 -21.52
C ASN A 115 5.49 -9.91 -21.98
N VAL A 116 6.25 -11.00 -21.93
CA VAL A 116 7.64 -11.03 -22.41
C VAL A 116 7.73 -10.58 -23.87
N ILE A 117 6.92 -11.19 -24.75
CA ILE A 117 6.89 -10.84 -26.17
C ILE A 117 6.42 -9.39 -26.36
N GLY A 118 5.36 -8.97 -25.66
CA GLY A 118 4.82 -7.60 -25.76
C GLY A 118 5.83 -6.53 -25.34
N PHE A 119 6.50 -6.72 -24.19
CA PHE A 119 7.55 -5.79 -23.75
C PHE A 119 8.78 -5.85 -24.64
N ALA A 120 9.20 -7.03 -25.12
CA ALA A 120 10.31 -7.13 -26.07
C ALA A 120 10.02 -6.35 -27.36
N ALA A 121 8.83 -6.54 -27.94
CA ALA A 121 8.40 -5.79 -29.11
C ALA A 121 8.35 -4.27 -28.85
N LEU A 122 7.83 -3.85 -27.69
CA LEU A 122 7.81 -2.43 -27.28
C LEU A 122 9.22 -1.83 -27.24
N HIS A 123 10.19 -2.54 -26.66
CA HIS A 123 11.58 -2.06 -26.57
C HIS A 123 12.25 -2.02 -27.95
N VAL A 124 12.04 -3.04 -28.80
CA VAL A 124 12.56 -3.05 -30.18
C VAL A 124 11.99 -1.87 -30.97
N CYS A 125 10.67 -1.65 -30.92
CA CYS A 125 10.04 -0.48 -31.53
C CYS A 125 10.60 0.84 -30.98
N GLY A 126 10.86 0.91 -29.68
CA GLY A 126 11.48 2.09 -29.04
C GLY A 126 12.88 2.36 -29.58
N VAL A 127 13.74 1.34 -29.70
CA VAL A 127 15.08 1.47 -30.28
C VAL A 127 15.04 1.91 -31.74
N ILE A 128 14.13 1.33 -32.53
CA ILE A 128 13.90 1.75 -33.92
C ILE A 128 13.45 3.21 -33.97
N GLY A 129 12.49 3.61 -33.14
CA GLY A 129 11.99 4.98 -33.07
C GLY A 129 13.10 5.98 -32.70
N LEU A 130 13.95 5.63 -31.73
CA LEU A 130 15.11 6.44 -31.35
C LEU A 130 16.11 6.57 -32.51
N HIS A 131 16.40 5.50 -33.23
CA HIS A 131 17.26 5.53 -34.41
C HIS A 131 16.69 6.47 -35.49
N LEU A 132 15.40 6.35 -35.80
CA LEU A 132 14.73 7.21 -36.79
C LEU A 132 14.75 8.69 -36.40
N ALA A 133 14.55 8.99 -35.12
CA ALA A 133 14.61 10.36 -34.60
C ALA A 133 16.03 10.93 -34.63
N PHE A 134 17.03 10.14 -34.24
CA PHE A 134 18.42 10.58 -34.15
C PHE A 134 19.04 10.89 -35.52
N TRP A 135 18.77 10.03 -36.52
CA TRP A 135 19.27 10.21 -37.89
C TRP A 135 18.39 11.12 -38.75
N GLN A 136 17.44 11.84 -38.13
CA GLN A 136 16.56 12.81 -38.78
C GLN A 136 15.77 12.24 -39.97
N TYR A 137 15.43 10.94 -39.92
CA TYR A 137 14.51 10.34 -40.89
C TYR A 137 13.06 10.81 -40.69
N CYS A 138 12.75 11.43 -39.55
CA CYS A 138 11.46 12.01 -39.21
C CYS A 138 11.52 13.55 -39.17
N ASP A 139 10.41 14.22 -39.48
CA ASP A 139 10.27 15.67 -39.25
C ASP A 139 10.55 15.98 -37.77
N TRP A 140 11.37 17.00 -37.51
CA TRP A 140 11.72 17.47 -36.16
C TRP A 140 10.49 17.79 -35.32
N ARG A 141 9.38 18.20 -35.94
CA ARG A 141 8.09 18.42 -35.27
C ARG A 141 7.55 17.15 -34.64
N THR A 142 7.68 16.01 -35.31
CA THR A 142 7.26 14.70 -34.79
C THR A 142 8.10 14.28 -33.59
N THR A 143 9.42 14.52 -33.65
CA THR A 143 10.32 14.27 -32.53
C THR A 143 9.96 15.14 -31.32
N LEU A 144 9.74 16.44 -31.53
CA LEU A 144 9.34 17.36 -30.46
C LEU A 144 7.99 16.98 -29.85
N TYR A 145 7.00 16.63 -30.69
CA TYR A 145 5.70 16.16 -30.22
C TYR A 145 5.82 14.88 -29.39
N SER A 146 6.69 13.94 -29.79
CA SER A 146 6.93 12.70 -29.06
C SER A 146 7.55 12.95 -27.69
N ILE A 147 8.53 13.86 -27.60
CA ILE A 147 9.14 14.28 -26.33
C ILE A 147 8.09 14.95 -25.42
N TRP A 148 7.28 15.84 -25.99
CA TRP A 148 6.21 16.51 -25.25
C TRP A 148 5.19 15.49 -24.72
N LEU A 149 4.76 14.53 -25.53
CA LEU A 149 3.82 13.48 -25.15
C LEU A 149 4.41 12.58 -24.05
N MET A 150 5.69 12.20 -24.14
CA MET A 150 6.40 11.45 -23.11
C MET A 150 6.43 12.22 -21.79
N TYR A 151 6.76 13.52 -21.82
CA TYR A 151 6.79 14.34 -20.61
C TYR A 151 5.39 14.47 -19.98
N MET A 152 4.38 14.79 -20.79
CA MET A 152 3.01 15.00 -20.31
C MET A 152 2.38 13.71 -19.78
N SER A 153 2.57 12.57 -20.44
CA SER A 153 2.12 11.28 -19.92
C SER A 153 2.83 10.93 -18.60
N GLY A 154 4.12 11.25 -18.49
CA GLY A 154 4.88 11.16 -17.24
C GLY A 154 4.25 11.96 -16.09
N GLN A 155 3.74 13.18 -16.35
CA GLN A 155 3.01 13.96 -15.33
C GLN A 155 1.71 13.28 -14.88
N GLY A 156 1.03 12.57 -15.77
CA GLY A 156 -0.13 11.74 -15.42
C GLY A 156 0.21 10.67 -14.37
N VAL A 157 1.42 10.10 -14.42
CA VAL A 157 1.91 9.16 -13.41
C VAL A 157 2.40 9.89 -12.16
N THR A 158 3.29 10.87 -12.30
CA THR A 158 3.97 11.49 -11.14
C THR A 158 3.08 12.44 -10.34
N MET A 159 2.39 13.36 -11.00
CA MET A 159 1.46 14.28 -10.34
C MET A 159 0.12 13.61 -10.08
N GLY A 160 -0.36 12.83 -11.05
CA GLY A 160 -1.61 12.10 -10.96
C GLY A 160 -1.48 10.85 -10.08
N ALA A 161 -1.20 9.70 -10.70
CA ALA A 161 -1.28 8.38 -10.06
C ALA A 161 -0.55 8.32 -8.71
N HIS A 162 0.66 8.86 -8.67
CA HIS A 162 1.53 8.83 -7.50
C HIS A 162 1.11 9.86 -6.44
N ARG A 163 1.22 11.16 -6.71
CA ARG A 163 1.04 12.20 -5.68
C ARG A 163 -0.43 12.46 -5.34
N LEU A 164 -1.29 12.59 -6.35
CA LEU A 164 -2.70 12.92 -6.14
C LEU A 164 -3.49 11.73 -5.61
N TRP A 165 -3.44 10.57 -6.28
CA TRP A 165 -4.32 9.44 -5.93
C TRP A 165 -3.70 8.44 -4.96
N ALA A 166 -2.42 8.06 -5.12
CA ALA A 166 -1.82 7.10 -4.20
C ALA A 166 -1.47 7.71 -2.83
N HIS A 167 -0.89 8.91 -2.81
CA HIS A 167 -0.46 9.57 -1.56
C HIS A 167 -1.37 10.67 -1.04
N LYS A 168 -2.39 11.09 -1.81
CA LYS A 168 -3.32 12.17 -1.40
C LYS A 168 -2.58 13.47 -0.99
N ALA A 169 -1.45 13.75 -1.63
CA ALA A 169 -0.55 14.86 -1.26
C ALA A 169 -1.17 16.26 -1.48
N PHE A 170 -2.17 16.36 -2.36
CA PHE A 170 -2.91 17.59 -2.60
C PHE A 170 -4.33 17.27 -3.08
N LYS A 171 -5.22 18.27 -3.05
CA LYS A 171 -6.57 18.19 -3.61
C LYS A 171 -6.59 18.91 -4.96
N ALA A 172 -7.18 18.28 -5.98
CA ALA A 172 -7.30 18.85 -7.32
C ALA A 172 -8.77 19.13 -7.67
N LYS A 173 -9.02 20.23 -8.40
CA LYS A 173 -10.32 20.49 -9.02
C LYS A 173 -10.59 19.46 -10.12
N LEU A 174 -11.87 19.27 -10.47
CA LEU A 174 -12.30 18.25 -11.42
C LEU A 174 -11.57 18.33 -12.77
N TRP A 175 -11.42 19.52 -13.35
CA TRP A 175 -10.73 19.69 -14.64
C TRP A 175 -9.31 19.12 -14.62
N LEU A 176 -8.55 19.38 -13.55
CA LEU A 176 -7.18 18.89 -13.42
C LEU A 176 -7.15 17.38 -13.19
N ARG A 177 -8.10 16.83 -12.42
CA ARG A 177 -8.26 15.38 -12.24
C ARG A 177 -8.49 14.67 -13.56
N VAL A 178 -9.38 15.21 -14.40
CA VAL A 178 -9.69 14.65 -15.73
C VAL A 178 -8.46 14.72 -16.63
N VAL A 179 -7.75 15.85 -16.66
CA VAL A 179 -6.50 15.99 -17.44
C VAL A 179 -5.45 14.97 -16.98
N LEU A 180 -5.19 14.86 -15.68
CA LEU A 180 -4.20 13.92 -15.15
C LEU A 180 -4.59 12.46 -15.39
N LEU A 181 -5.88 12.13 -15.34
CA LEU A 181 -6.38 10.78 -15.62
C LEU A 181 -6.21 10.41 -17.10
N TRP A 182 -6.47 11.36 -17.99
CA TRP A 182 -6.21 11.20 -19.42
C TRP A 182 -4.72 11.03 -19.72
N LEU A 183 -3.86 11.88 -19.14
CA LEU A 183 -2.40 11.77 -19.27
C LEU A 183 -1.86 10.45 -18.72
N HIS A 184 -2.40 9.94 -17.60
CA HIS A 184 -2.04 8.63 -17.07
C HIS A 184 -2.43 7.50 -18.03
N THR A 185 -3.58 7.62 -18.70
CA THR A 185 -4.03 6.66 -19.70
C THR A 185 -3.06 6.60 -20.90
N LEU A 186 -2.50 7.74 -21.32
CA LEU A 186 -1.46 7.79 -22.34
C LEU A 186 -0.14 7.15 -21.92
N ALA A 187 0.16 7.11 -20.61
CA ALA A 187 1.39 6.51 -20.09
C ALA A 187 1.42 4.97 -20.21
N GLY A 188 0.27 4.32 -20.41
CA GLY A 188 0.20 2.88 -20.64
C GLY A 188 0.59 2.00 -19.44
N GLN A 189 0.59 2.54 -18.21
CA GLN A 189 1.02 1.81 -17.00
C GLN A 189 -0.16 1.16 -16.25
N ASN A 190 -0.90 0.26 -16.92
CA ASN A 190 -2.19 -0.27 -16.45
C ASN A 190 -3.24 0.83 -16.20
N CYS A 191 -4.43 0.45 -15.74
CA CYS A 191 -5.43 1.42 -15.29
C CYS A 191 -5.04 2.00 -13.92
N LEU A 192 -5.50 3.23 -13.67
CA LEU A 192 -5.15 4.00 -12.49
C LEU A 192 -5.46 3.26 -11.20
N TYR A 193 -6.59 2.56 -11.16
CA TYR A 193 -7.03 1.79 -10.00
C TYR A 193 -6.01 0.70 -9.62
N VAL A 194 -5.51 -0.06 -10.60
CA VAL A 194 -4.52 -1.12 -10.36
C VAL A 194 -3.18 -0.52 -9.97
N TRP A 195 -2.76 0.55 -10.66
CA TRP A 195 -1.51 1.25 -10.35
C TRP A 195 -1.49 1.76 -8.91
N VAL A 196 -2.54 2.45 -8.48
CA VAL A 196 -2.64 3.01 -7.11
C VAL A 196 -2.68 1.91 -6.06
N ARG A 197 -3.43 0.82 -6.30
CA ARG A 197 -3.45 -0.33 -5.39
C ARG A 197 -2.05 -0.92 -5.20
N ASP A 198 -1.39 -1.25 -6.32
CA ASP A 198 -0.07 -1.89 -6.30
C ASP A 198 0.98 -0.94 -5.68
N HIS A 199 0.89 0.38 -5.92
CA HIS A 199 1.77 1.39 -5.32
C HIS A 199 1.55 1.57 -3.80
N ARG A 200 0.29 1.65 -3.35
CA ARG A 200 -0.04 1.68 -1.92
C ARG A 200 0.46 0.41 -1.22
N GLN A 201 0.30 -0.74 -1.89
CA GLN A 201 0.80 -2.02 -1.41
C GLN A 201 2.32 -2.05 -1.30
N HIS A 202 3.04 -1.56 -2.30
CA HIS A 202 4.49 -1.43 -2.27
C HIS A 202 4.95 -0.61 -1.07
N HIS A 203 4.36 0.56 -0.82
CA HIS A 203 4.74 1.36 0.36
C HIS A 203 4.44 0.67 1.69
N LYS A 204 3.34 -0.09 1.77
CA LYS A 204 2.93 -0.77 3.00
C LYS A 204 3.79 -2.01 3.29
N TYR A 205 4.17 -2.76 2.26
CA TYR A 205 4.85 -4.05 2.39
C TYR A 205 6.21 -4.11 1.68
N SER A 206 6.86 -2.96 1.52
CA SER A 206 8.14 -2.80 0.79
C SER A 206 9.14 -3.88 1.16
N ASP A 207 9.83 -4.40 0.15
CA ASP A 207 10.94 -5.34 0.31
C ASP A 207 10.53 -6.70 0.92
N THR A 208 9.25 -7.06 0.78
CA THR A 208 8.70 -8.36 1.21
C THR A 208 8.05 -9.11 0.04
N ASP A 209 7.64 -10.35 0.24
CA ASP A 209 6.86 -11.10 -0.74
C ASP A 209 5.45 -10.55 -1.00
N ALA A 210 4.97 -9.61 -0.19
CA ALA A 210 3.74 -8.87 -0.45
C ALA A 210 3.98 -7.58 -1.25
N ASP A 211 5.23 -7.21 -1.54
CA ASP A 211 5.58 -6.13 -2.46
C ASP A 211 5.52 -6.62 -3.94
N PRO A 212 4.70 -5.99 -4.80
CA PRO A 212 4.64 -6.33 -6.22
C PRO A 212 6.00 -6.34 -6.93
N HIS A 213 6.91 -5.45 -6.55
CA HIS A 213 8.21 -5.27 -7.18
C HIS A 213 9.36 -5.24 -6.15
N ASN A 214 9.28 -6.18 -5.20
CA ASN A 214 10.27 -6.43 -4.15
C ASN A 214 11.73 -6.34 -4.63
N ALA A 215 12.47 -5.33 -4.14
CA ALA A 215 13.84 -5.06 -4.54
C ALA A 215 14.85 -6.11 -4.05
N ASN A 216 14.54 -6.86 -2.98
CA ASN A 216 15.40 -7.95 -2.49
C ASN A 216 15.58 -9.08 -3.52
N ARG A 217 14.72 -9.14 -4.54
CA ARG A 217 14.82 -10.11 -5.64
C ARG A 217 15.72 -9.64 -6.79
N GLY A 218 16.40 -8.51 -6.61
CA GLY A 218 17.40 -7.99 -7.53
C GLY A 218 16.85 -7.00 -8.56
N PHE A 219 17.78 -6.26 -9.17
CA PHE A 219 17.50 -5.16 -10.09
C PHE A 219 16.55 -5.54 -11.23
N PHE A 220 16.80 -6.66 -11.91
CA PHE A 220 15.98 -7.06 -13.04
C PHE A 220 14.52 -7.30 -12.64
N PHE A 221 14.30 -7.92 -11.47
CA PHE A 221 12.95 -8.19 -10.99
C PHE A 221 12.19 -6.91 -10.65
N SER A 222 12.79 -6.01 -9.87
CA SER A 222 12.15 -4.75 -9.48
C SER A 222 11.97 -3.78 -10.66
N HIS A 223 12.84 -3.84 -11.67
CA HIS A 223 12.75 -2.99 -12.85
C HIS A 223 11.63 -3.43 -13.82
N ILE A 224 11.66 -4.68 -14.29
CA ILE A 224 10.69 -5.17 -15.29
C ILE A 224 10.24 -6.62 -15.05
N GLY A 225 11.04 -7.46 -14.39
CA GLY A 225 10.76 -8.89 -14.22
C GLY A 225 9.45 -9.19 -13.50
N TRP A 226 9.00 -8.31 -12.60
CA TRP A 226 7.69 -8.42 -11.94
C TRP A 226 6.51 -8.31 -12.92
N LEU A 227 6.65 -7.57 -14.03
CA LEU A 227 5.65 -7.47 -15.09
C LEU A 227 5.66 -8.70 -16.00
N LEU A 228 6.77 -9.41 -16.07
CA LEU A 228 6.97 -10.57 -16.95
C LEU A 228 6.55 -11.89 -16.30
N SER A 229 6.15 -11.86 -15.03
CA SER A 229 5.88 -13.05 -14.24
C SER A 229 4.54 -12.95 -13.49
N ARG A 230 4.05 -14.09 -13.00
CA ARG A 230 2.87 -14.13 -12.14
C ARG A 230 3.19 -13.49 -10.78
N LYS A 231 2.20 -12.78 -10.24
CA LYS A 231 2.27 -12.18 -8.89
C LYS A 231 2.49 -13.28 -7.85
N HIS A 232 3.24 -12.95 -6.80
CA HIS A 232 3.37 -13.84 -5.64
C HIS A 232 2.01 -13.98 -4.94
N PRO A 233 1.63 -15.14 -4.38
CA PRO A 233 0.35 -15.31 -3.66
C PRO A 233 0.12 -14.25 -2.58
N LYS A 234 1.17 -13.92 -1.80
CA LYS A 234 1.12 -12.82 -0.81
C LYS A 234 0.81 -11.46 -1.44
N VAL A 235 1.26 -11.16 -2.66
CA VAL A 235 0.87 -9.90 -3.35
C VAL A 235 -0.64 -9.88 -3.58
N ILE A 236 -1.24 -11.01 -3.99
CA ILE A 236 -2.69 -11.10 -4.26
C ILE A 236 -3.47 -11.01 -2.94
N GLU A 237 -3.04 -11.74 -1.92
CA GLU A 237 -3.71 -11.78 -0.62
C GLU A 237 -3.70 -10.41 0.07
N TYR A 238 -2.52 -9.77 0.17
CA TYR A 238 -2.38 -8.48 0.85
C TYR A 238 -2.87 -7.31 -0.01
N GLY A 239 -2.91 -7.45 -1.33
CA GLY A 239 -3.49 -6.45 -2.22
C GLY A 239 -4.99 -6.25 -1.99
N LYS A 240 -5.72 -7.28 -1.54
CA LYS A 240 -7.14 -7.18 -1.15
C LYS A 240 -7.35 -6.39 0.15
N LYS A 241 -6.31 -6.24 0.96
CA LYS A 241 -6.33 -5.52 2.25
C LYS A 241 -5.97 -4.03 2.09
N ILE A 242 -5.71 -3.57 0.87
CA ILE A 242 -5.45 -2.16 0.57
C ILE A 242 -6.78 -1.44 0.45
N ASP A 243 -6.95 -0.39 1.26
CA ASP A 243 -8.11 0.50 1.13
C ASP A 243 -8.07 1.21 -0.23
N MET A 244 -9.16 1.07 -0.98
CA MET A 244 -9.39 1.66 -2.29
C MET A 244 -10.72 2.43 -2.36
N SER A 245 -11.42 2.59 -1.22
CA SER A 245 -12.76 3.18 -1.13
C SER A 245 -12.82 4.59 -1.73
N ASP A 246 -11.74 5.36 -1.59
CA ASP A 246 -11.62 6.71 -2.14
C ASP A 246 -11.56 6.74 -3.68
N LEU A 247 -10.97 5.71 -4.29
CA LEU A 247 -10.95 5.57 -5.76
C LEU A 247 -12.28 5.02 -6.27
N GLU A 248 -12.93 4.13 -5.52
CA GLU A 248 -14.23 3.55 -5.85
C GLU A 248 -15.35 4.58 -5.84
N ALA A 249 -15.23 5.59 -4.98
CA ALA A 249 -16.14 6.73 -4.95
C ALA A 249 -15.96 7.71 -6.13
N ASP A 250 -14.86 7.63 -6.90
CA ASP A 250 -14.63 8.51 -8.05
C ASP A 250 -15.14 7.89 -9.36
N PRO A 251 -16.24 8.41 -9.94
CA PRO A 251 -16.82 7.85 -11.16
C PRO A 251 -15.88 7.94 -12.37
N TRP A 252 -14.97 8.91 -12.42
CA TRP A 252 -14.03 9.04 -13.54
C TRP A 252 -12.97 7.95 -13.51
N ILE A 253 -12.46 7.62 -12.32
CA ILE A 253 -11.51 6.52 -12.13
C ILE A 253 -12.17 5.19 -12.45
N MET A 254 -13.40 5.00 -11.97
CA MET A 254 -14.15 3.77 -12.22
C MET A 254 -14.55 3.63 -13.70
N PHE A 255 -14.85 4.74 -14.38
CA PHE A 255 -15.01 4.78 -15.83
C PHE A 255 -13.72 4.35 -16.54
N GLN A 256 -12.56 4.94 -16.19
CA GLN A 256 -11.27 4.57 -16.79
C GLN A 256 -10.93 3.09 -16.56
N LYS A 257 -11.19 2.55 -15.37
CA LYS A 257 -11.02 1.12 -15.04
C LYS A 257 -11.92 0.23 -15.90
N SER A 258 -13.18 0.62 -16.09
CA SER A 258 -14.14 -0.12 -16.93
C SER A 258 -13.71 -0.11 -18.40
N SER A 259 -13.38 1.07 -18.93
CA SER A 259 -12.93 1.23 -20.32
C SER A 259 -11.59 0.54 -20.59
N ALA A 260 -10.66 0.55 -19.64
CA ALA A 260 -9.41 -0.20 -19.74
C ALA A 260 -9.63 -1.73 -19.74
N SER A 261 -10.76 -2.21 -19.23
CA SER A 261 -11.12 -3.63 -19.27
C SER A 261 -11.51 -4.12 -20.66
N PHE A 262 -11.75 -3.23 -21.64
CA PHE A 262 -11.90 -3.61 -23.05
C PHE A 262 -10.58 -4.21 -23.61
N GLY A 263 -9.44 -3.95 -22.95
CA GLY A 263 -8.13 -4.58 -23.19
C GLY A 263 -7.85 -5.88 -22.42
N LYS A 264 -8.84 -6.45 -21.69
CA LYS A 264 -8.69 -7.72 -20.92
C LYS A 264 -8.27 -8.93 -21.77
N VAL A 265 -8.26 -8.80 -23.10
CA VAL A 265 -7.67 -9.75 -24.04
C VAL A 265 -6.20 -10.06 -23.70
N ILE A 266 -5.48 -9.20 -22.95
CA ILE A 266 -4.04 -9.39 -22.70
C ILE A 266 -3.66 -10.20 -21.44
N SER A 267 -4.43 -10.24 -20.36
CA SER A 267 -4.22 -11.23 -19.29
C SER A 267 -5.34 -11.21 -18.25
N PRO A 268 -6.26 -12.18 -18.26
CA PRO A 268 -7.40 -12.22 -17.34
C PRO A 268 -7.03 -12.53 -15.87
N ASN A 269 -5.77 -12.87 -15.57
CA ASN A 269 -5.34 -13.31 -14.23
C ASN A 269 -4.45 -12.27 -13.51
N TYR A 270 -4.68 -10.96 -13.73
CA TYR A 270 -3.97 -9.88 -13.01
C TYR A 270 -4.79 -9.21 -11.89
N VAL A 271 -5.97 -9.74 -11.57
CA VAL A 271 -6.81 -9.27 -10.44
C VAL A 271 -6.77 -10.28 -9.32
#